data_AF-A0A9D7FTB2-F1
#
_entry.id   AF-A0A9D7FTB2-F1
#
_cell.length_a   1.000
_cell.length_b   1.000
_cell.length_c   1.000
_cell.angle_alpha   90.00
_cell.angle_beta   90.00
_cell.angle_gamma   90.00
#
_symmetry.space_group_name_H-M   'P 1'
#
loop_
_entity.id
_entity.type
_entity.pdbx_description
1 polymer ?
#
loop_
_entity_poly.entity_id
_entity_poly.type
_entity_poly.pdbx_seq_one_letter_code
_entity_poly.pdbx_strand_id
1 'polypeptide(L)'
;MTHPHGLFWQAGYGLPDRSESCRGAMVDDLDFFGGCVWATPRKVWDEIGGLSGKYHPGYYEDSEYALRCRQLGYRILLLKSVTCSHIMSATLGPDQDRFWKVFHRSRFLFLQRNLTGYSLRETIQSEFAWWRNHHAGHRPWQCWRGFLSSLQRLPVSILARSRWKKRIFRASEPSTRKEDLSLANS
;
A
#
# COMPACT_ATOMS: atom_id res chain seq x y z
N MET A 1 -10.13 1.27 1.86
CA MET A 1 -10.25 2.75 1.82
C MET A 1 -8.84 3.36 1.87
N THR A 2 -8.57 4.48 1.19
CA THR A 2 -7.27 5.17 1.24
C THR A 2 -7.35 6.33 2.24
N HIS A 3 -6.45 6.40 3.23
CA HIS A 3 -6.40 7.55 4.14
C HIS A 3 -5.97 8.83 3.39
N PRO A 4 -6.53 10.02 3.71
CA PRO A 4 -6.23 11.27 2.99
C PRO A 4 -4.73 11.66 2.99
N HIS A 5 -3.97 11.29 4.03
CA HIS A 5 -2.52 11.51 4.11
C HIS A 5 -1.68 10.30 3.68
N GLY A 6 -2.31 9.20 3.27
CA GLY A 6 -1.65 7.98 2.81
C GLY A 6 -0.89 7.21 3.86
N LEU A 7 -1.00 7.56 5.13
CA LEU A 7 -0.44 6.74 6.20
C LEU A 7 -1.42 5.58 6.44
N PHE A 8 -0.85 4.38 6.49
CA PHE A 8 -1.60 3.17 6.74
C PHE A 8 -1.20 2.64 8.11
N TRP A 9 -2.18 2.28 8.93
CA TRP A 9 -1.92 1.54 10.14
C TRP A 9 -1.67 0.08 9.78
N GLN A 10 -0.48 -0.44 10.09
CA GLN A 10 -0.17 -1.84 9.88
C GLN A 10 -0.80 -2.66 11.01
N ALA A 11 -1.87 -3.40 10.69
CA ALA A 11 -2.44 -4.36 11.62
C ALA A 11 -1.35 -5.39 12.02
N GLY A 12 -1.16 -5.62 13.32
CA GLY A 12 -0.17 -6.56 13.85
C GLY A 12 1.17 -5.95 14.29
N TYR A 13 1.45 -4.68 14.01
CA TYR A 13 2.67 -4.02 14.46
C TYR A 13 2.68 -3.81 15.99
N GLY A 14 3.76 -4.23 16.66
CA GLY A 14 3.93 -4.06 18.10
C GLY A 14 3.04 -4.95 18.97
N LEU A 15 2.37 -5.96 18.38
CA LEU A 15 1.73 -6.98 19.18
C LEU A 15 2.81 -7.86 19.82
N PRO A 16 2.71 -8.17 21.13
CA PRO A 16 3.61 -9.13 21.75
C PRO A 16 3.51 -10.48 21.05
N ASP A 17 4.56 -11.29 21.12
CA ASP A 17 4.47 -12.72 20.87
C ASP A 17 3.39 -13.27 21.83
N ARG A 18 2.17 -13.52 21.36
CA ARG A 18 1.03 -13.86 22.22
C ARG A 18 0.59 -15.31 22.06
N SER A 19 0.12 -15.80 23.21
CA SER A 19 -0.23 -17.15 23.63
C SER A 19 -1.09 -17.99 22.67
N GLU A 20 -1.14 -19.30 22.97
CA GLU A 20 -1.82 -20.39 22.26
C GLU A 20 -3.28 -20.12 21.80
N SER A 21 -3.93 -19.06 22.28
CA SER A 21 -5.31 -18.67 21.94
C SER A 21 -5.50 -18.10 20.53
N CYS A 22 -4.42 -17.88 19.76
CA CYS A 22 -4.50 -17.39 18.38
C CYS A 22 -4.61 -18.52 17.33
N ARG A 23 -4.61 -19.79 17.75
CA ARG A 23 -4.79 -20.94 16.84
C ARG A 23 -6.21 -20.97 16.27
N GLY A 24 -6.35 -20.49 15.03
CA GLY A 24 -7.53 -20.78 14.19
C GLY A 24 -8.35 -19.58 13.70
N ALA A 25 -8.11 -18.36 14.19
CA ALA A 25 -8.89 -17.20 13.76
C ALA A 25 -8.24 -16.49 12.56
N MET A 26 -8.86 -16.59 11.38
CA MET A 26 -8.58 -15.64 10.29
C MET A 26 -9.26 -14.31 10.62
N VAL A 27 -8.56 -13.20 10.39
CA VAL A 27 -9.21 -11.89 10.31
C VAL A 27 -9.34 -11.55 8.85
N ASP A 28 -10.58 -11.52 8.41
CA ASP A 28 -10.95 -11.16 7.07
C ASP A 28 -10.97 -9.63 6.92
N ASP A 29 -10.74 -9.19 5.68
CA ASP A 29 -11.03 -7.83 5.21
C ASP A 29 -10.09 -6.73 5.72
N LEU A 30 -8.80 -7.01 5.78
CA LEU A 30 -7.81 -5.94 5.95
C LEU A 30 -7.78 -5.02 4.73
N ASP A 31 -7.64 -3.71 4.97
CA ASP A 31 -7.43 -2.74 3.89
C ASP A 31 -6.04 -2.88 3.26
N PHE A 32 -5.04 -3.22 4.08
CA PHE A 32 -3.63 -3.30 3.73
C PHE A 32 -2.92 -4.36 4.57
N PHE A 33 -1.82 -4.90 4.05
CA PHE A 33 -0.84 -5.71 4.78
C PHE A 33 0.51 -4.99 4.76
N GLY A 34 1.36 -5.26 5.75
CA GLY A 34 2.73 -4.77 5.71
C GLY A 34 3.63 -5.71 4.93
N GLY A 35 4.55 -5.17 4.15
CA GLY A 35 5.38 -5.93 3.23
C GLY A 35 6.49 -6.79 3.81
N CYS A 36 6.38 -7.22 5.07
CA CYS A 36 7.32 -8.16 5.65
C CYS A 36 7.12 -9.58 5.10
N VAL A 37 5.89 -10.10 5.10
CA VAL A 37 5.54 -11.43 4.58
C VAL A 37 4.09 -11.45 4.09
N TRP A 38 3.87 -11.93 2.87
CA TRP A 38 2.54 -12.30 2.36
C TRP A 38 2.65 -13.42 1.33
N ALA A 39 1.52 -14.05 1.02
CA ALA A 39 1.36 -14.95 -0.11
C ALA A 39 0.21 -14.49 -1.01
N THR A 40 0.35 -14.70 -2.32
CA THR A 40 -0.68 -14.33 -3.31
C THR A 40 -0.65 -15.33 -4.46
N PRO A 41 -1.81 -15.73 -5.02
CA PRO A 41 -1.84 -16.65 -6.16
C PRO A 41 -1.09 -16.05 -7.35
N ARG A 42 -0.40 -16.91 -8.13
CA ARG A 42 0.33 -16.48 -9.34
C ARG A 42 -0.56 -15.70 -10.31
N LYS A 43 -1.78 -16.20 -10.56
CA LYS A 43 -2.78 -15.52 -11.41
C LYS A 43 -3.07 -14.09 -10.94
N VAL A 44 -3.22 -13.88 -9.63
CA VAL A 44 -3.47 -12.54 -9.05
C VAL A 44 -2.25 -11.63 -9.19
N TRP A 45 -1.04 -12.18 -8.97
CA TRP A 45 0.21 -11.44 -9.16
C TRP A 45 0.38 -10.95 -10.60
N ASP A 46 0.20 -11.85 -11.56
CA ASP A 46 0.34 -11.56 -12.98
C ASP A 46 -0.75 -10.62 -13.46
N GLU A 47 -1.98 -10.83 -12.97
CA GLU A 47 -3.07 -9.91 -13.20
C GLU A 47 -2.68 -8.52 -12.71
N ILE A 48 -2.32 -8.31 -11.45
CA ILE A 48 -2.00 -6.97 -10.89
C ILE A 48 -0.75 -6.34 -11.53
N GLY A 49 0.18 -7.17 -12.05
CA GLY A 49 1.45 -6.74 -12.61
C GLY A 49 2.56 -6.59 -11.56
N GLY A 50 2.47 -7.35 -10.47
CA GLY A 50 3.45 -7.39 -9.40
C GLY A 50 3.69 -6.05 -8.66
N LEU A 51 4.85 -5.95 -8.01
CA LEU A 51 5.26 -4.76 -7.27
C LEU A 51 5.77 -3.66 -8.20
N SER A 52 5.34 -2.45 -7.91
CA SER A 52 5.67 -1.27 -8.71
C SER A 52 7.10 -0.80 -8.41
N GLY A 53 8.02 -0.99 -9.35
CA GLY A 53 9.40 -0.49 -9.25
C GLY A 53 9.52 1.05 -9.10
N LYS A 54 8.42 1.78 -9.25
CA LYS A 54 8.36 3.25 -9.07
C LYS A 54 8.61 3.69 -7.63
N TYR A 55 8.50 2.79 -6.67
CA TYR A 55 8.77 3.08 -5.27
C TYR A 55 10.23 2.85 -4.87
N HIS A 56 11.08 2.32 -5.75
CA HIS A 56 12.48 2.05 -5.46
C HIS A 56 13.19 3.25 -4.76
N PRO A 57 13.90 3.04 -3.63
CA PRO A 57 14.31 1.75 -3.05
C PRO A 57 13.29 1.05 -2.13
N GLY A 58 12.07 1.58 -1.95
CA GLY A 58 11.01 0.89 -1.20
C GLY A 58 9.93 1.81 -0.65
N TYR A 59 9.06 1.20 0.16
CA TYR A 59 7.82 1.71 0.74
C TYR A 59 6.72 1.98 -0.28
N TYR A 60 5.49 1.58 0.08
CA TYR A 60 4.25 1.76 -0.68
C TYR A 60 4.10 0.89 -1.94
N GLU A 61 5.10 0.09 -2.32
CA GLU A 61 4.91 -0.94 -3.36
C GLU A 61 3.89 -2.01 -2.94
N ASP A 62 3.99 -2.45 -1.69
CA ASP A 62 3.10 -3.39 -1.03
C ASP A 62 1.69 -2.81 -0.87
N SER A 63 1.63 -1.54 -0.48
CA SER A 63 0.38 -0.81 -0.31
C SER A 63 -0.30 -0.60 -1.66
N GLU A 64 0.44 -0.23 -2.71
CA GLU A 64 -0.12 -0.13 -4.05
C GLU A 64 -0.64 -1.49 -4.54
N TYR A 65 0.05 -2.59 -4.25
CA TYR A 65 -0.42 -3.94 -4.58
C TYR A 65 -1.73 -4.28 -3.84
N ALA A 66 -1.78 -4.09 -2.52
CA ALA A 66 -2.95 -4.34 -1.69
C ALA A 66 -4.18 -3.54 -2.17
N LEU A 67 -4.00 -2.26 -2.48
CA LEU A 67 -5.06 -1.42 -3.01
C LEU A 67 -5.59 -1.98 -4.34
N ARG A 68 -4.70 -2.40 -5.24
CA ARG A 68 -5.09 -2.96 -6.54
C ARG A 68 -5.81 -4.29 -6.40
N CYS A 69 -5.39 -5.16 -5.47
CA CYS A 69 -6.14 -6.37 -5.11
C CYS A 69 -7.60 -6.01 -4.80
N ARG A 70 -7.80 -5.06 -3.88
CA ARG A 70 -9.14 -4.64 -3.46
C ARG A 70 -9.96 -4.03 -4.60
N GLN A 71 -9.32 -3.22 -5.45
CA GLN A 71 -9.99 -2.63 -6.62
C GLN A 71 -10.45 -3.66 -7.65
N LEU A 72 -9.84 -4.85 -7.68
CA LEU A 72 -10.26 -5.98 -8.50
C LEU A 72 -11.22 -6.94 -7.76
N GLY A 73 -11.59 -6.63 -6.52
CA GLY A 73 -12.51 -7.43 -5.70
C GLY A 73 -11.84 -8.56 -4.90
N TYR A 74 -10.51 -8.63 -4.90
CA TYR A 74 -9.80 -9.60 -4.07
C TYR A 74 -9.81 -9.19 -2.59
N ARG A 75 -9.92 -10.20 -1.72
CA ARG A 75 -9.88 -10.03 -0.26
C ARG A 75 -8.44 -10.15 0.24
N ILE A 76 -8.14 -9.43 1.31
CA ILE A 76 -6.87 -9.53 2.03
C ILE A 76 -7.18 -10.13 3.40
N LEU A 77 -6.48 -11.22 3.74
CA LEU A 77 -6.71 -12.00 4.94
C LEU A 77 -5.45 -12.01 5.81
N LEU A 78 -5.63 -11.87 7.12
CA LEU A 78 -4.57 -12.08 8.10
C LEU A 78 -4.68 -13.47 8.72
N LEU A 79 -3.64 -14.27 8.56
CA LEU A 79 -3.50 -15.56 9.22
C LEU A 79 -2.87 -15.37 10.60
N LYS A 80 -3.68 -15.43 11.67
CA LYS A 80 -3.16 -15.36 13.05
C LYS A 80 -2.39 -16.61 13.49
N SER A 81 -2.50 -17.70 12.73
CA SER A 81 -1.77 -18.95 12.98
C SER A 81 -0.32 -18.91 12.49
N VAL A 82 0.10 -17.87 11.77
CA VAL A 82 1.43 -17.75 11.20
C VAL A 82 2.16 -16.58 11.85
N THR A 83 3.34 -16.88 12.41
CA THR A 83 4.24 -15.88 13.00
C THR A 83 5.52 -15.80 12.18
N CYS A 84 6.04 -14.59 11.97
CA CYS A 84 7.32 -14.35 11.31
C CYS A 84 8.09 -13.25 12.04
N SER A 85 9.40 -13.45 12.20
CA SER A 85 10.31 -12.43 12.68
C SER A 85 10.85 -11.60 11.51
N HIS A 86 10.65 -10.28 11.57
CA HIS A 86 11.13 -9.36 10.55
C HIS A 86 12.19 -8.42 11.15
N ILE A 87 13.42 -8.50 10.65
CA ILE A 87 14.50 -7.58 11.03
C ILE A 87 14.27 -6.27 10.29
N MET A 88 13.83 -5.25 11.03
CA MET A 88 13.58 -3.92 10.48
C MET A 88 14.88 -3.21 10.08
N SER A 89 14.77 -2.26 9.15
CA SER A 89 15.86 -1.34 8.75
C SER A 89 17.07 -1.94 8.02
N ALA A 90 17.01 -3.20 7.58
CA ALA A 90 18.11 -3.84 6.84
C ALA A 90 18.42 -3.16 5.50
N THR A 91 17.41 -2.70 4.76
CA THR A 91 17.56 -2.19 3.39
C THR A 91 18.00 -0.73 3.29
N LEU A 92 17.62 0.12 4.24
CA LEU A 92 17.91 1.56 4.21
C LEU A 92 19.02 1.99 5.16
N GLY A 93 19.49 1.07 6.01
CA GLY A 93 20.51 1.34 7.00
C GLY A 93 20.02 2.28 8.11
N PRO A 94 20.92 2.71 9.01
CA PRO A 94 20.57 3.50 10.19
C PRO A 94 20.28 4.98 9.89
N ASP A 95 20.46 5.43 8.64
CA ASP A 95 20.24 6.82 8.25
C ASP A 95 18.74 7.18 8.25
N GLN A 96 18.31 7.73 9.37
CA GLN A 96 16.94 8.21 9.60
C GLN A 96 16.51 9.27 8.59
N ASP A 97 17.42 10.13 8.15
CA ASP A 97 17.11 11.22 7.23
C ASP A 97 16.83 10.70 5.82
N ARG A 98 17.64 9.74 5.37
CA ARG A 98 17.40 9.00 4.13
C ARG A 98 16.09 8.21 4.21
N PHE A 99 15.84 7.52 5.33
CA PHE A 99 14.58 6.80 5.55
C PHE A 99 13.38 7.75 5.36
N TRP A 100 13.31 8.86 6.10
CA TRP A 100 12.16 9.77 6.06
C TRP A 100 11.97 10.39 4.69
N LYS A 101 13.06 10.75 4.00
CA LYS A 101 13.00 11.27 2.63
C LYS A 101 12.40 10.24 1.67
N VAL A 102 12.86 8.99 1.72
CA VAL A 102 12.36 7.91 0.84
C VAL A 102 10.90 7.59 1.17
N PHE A 103 10.57 7.45 2.46
CA PHE A 103 9.22 7.18 2.95
C PHE A 103 8.23 8.26 2.48
N HIS A 104 8.52 9.54 2.73
CA HIS A 104 7.63 10.62 2.33
C HIS A 104 7.51 10.73 0.80
N ARG A 105 8.59 10.57 0.05
CA ARG A 105 8.53 10.53 -1.42
C ARG A 105 7.60 9.42 -1.89
N SER A 106 7.78 8.19 -1.41
CA SER A 106 6.95 7.05 -1.79
C SER A 106 5.49 7.25 -1.39
N ARG A 107 5.22 7.83 -0.21
CA ARG A 107 3.89 8.24 0.24
C ARG A 107 3.23 9.20 -0.74
N PHE A 108 3.88 10.31 -1.09
CA PHE A 108 3.31 11.29 -2.01
C PHE A 108 3.11 10.71 -3.42
N LEU A 109 4.00 9.84 -3.89
CA LEU A 109 3.79 9.11 -5.15
C LEU A 109 2.55 8.23 -5.08
N PHE A 110 2.36 7.49 -3.98
CA PHE A 110 1.15 6.71 -3.79
C PHE A 110 -0.10 7.60 -3.84
N LEU A 111 -0.09 8.74 -3.15
CA LEU A 111 -1.22 9.69 -3.16
C LEU A 111 -1.56 10.16 -4.58
N GLN A 112 -0.57 10.60 -5.34
CA GLN A 112 -0.76 11.06 -6.73
C GLN A 112 -1.36 9.98 -7.63
N ARG A 113 -0.94 8.72 -7.43
CA ARG A 113 -1.33 7.57 -8.24
C ARG A 113 -2.71 7.03 -7.90
N ASN A 114 -3.08 7.07 -6.63
CA ASN A 114 -4.19 6.28 -6.10
C ASN A 114 -5.33 7.10 -5.48
N LEU A 115 -5.09 8.33 -5.00
CA LEU A 115 -6.16 9.13 -4.41
C LEU A 115 -7.07 9.72 -5.49
N THR A 116 -8.30 9.24 -5.51
CA THR A 116 -9.45 9.80 -6.22
C THR A 116 -10.56 10.02 -5.20
N GLY A 117 -10.74 11.25 -4.72
CA GLY A 117 -11.91 11.57 -3.87
C GLY A 117 -11.67 12.60 -2.78
N TYR A 118 -10.43 12.73 -2.29
CA TYR A 118 -10.10 13.76 -1.30
C TYR A 118 -9.63 15.04 -1.98
N SER A 119 -10.14 16.16 -1.51
CA SER A 119 -9.65 17.49 -1.84
C SER A 119 -8.22 17.70 -1.30
N LEU A 120 -7.53 18.67 -1.90
CA LEU A 120 -6.23 19.13 -1.41
C LEU A 120 -6.34 19.58 0.06
N ARG A 121 -7.46 20.22 0.43
CA ARG A 121 -7.75 20.67 1.79
C ARG A 121 -7.79 19.51 2.77
N GLU A 122 -8.53 18.44 2.48
CA GLU A 122 -8.63 17.27 3.35
C GLU A 122 -7.27 16.57 3.52
N THR A 123 -6.50 16.49 2.43
CA THR A 123 -5.13 15.95 2.46
C THR A 123 -4.26 16.76 3.42
N ILE A 124 -4.22 18.08 3.25
CA ILE A 124 -3.43 19.00 4.08
C ILE A 124 -3.89 18.96 5.54
N GLN A 125 -5.19 19.03 5.80
CA GLN A 125 -5.73 18.99 7.17
C GLN A 125 -5.34 17.70 7.89
N SER A 126 -5.43 16.58 7.19
CA SER A 126 -5.08 15.28 7.76
C SER A 126 -3.57 15.14 8.02
N GLU A 127 -2.73 15.79 7.20
CA GLU A 127 -1.28 15.88 7.41
C GLU A 127 -0.95 16.71 8.66
N PHE A 128 -1.57 17.89 8.81
CA PHE A 128 -1.41 18.73 10.00
C PHE A 128 -1.88 18.01 11.28
N ALA A 129 -3.00 17.31 11.21
CA ALA A 129 -3.50 16.52 12.33
C ALA A 129 -2.53 15.40 12.73
N TRP A 130 -1.92 14.72 11.76
CA TRP A 130 -0.89 13.71 12.02
C TRP A 130 0.36 14.34 12.67
N TRP A 131 0.84 15.47 12.13
CA TRP A 131 1.98 16.20 12.69
C TRP A 131 1.77 16.60 14.15
N ARG A 132 0.58 17.12 14.47
CA ARG A 132 0.22 17.57 15.81
C ARG A 132 0.25 16.45 16.85
N ASN A 133 0.05 15.20 16.45
CA ASN A 133 -0.14 14.07 17.38
C ASN A 133 1.09 13.14 17.48
N HIS A 134 2.12 13.31 16.65
CA HIS A 134 3.30 12.42 16.61
C HIS A 134 4.61 13.16 16.90
N HIS A 135 4.86 13.56 18.16
CA HIS A 135 5.96 14.49 18.49
C HIS A 135 7.41 13.93 18.43
N ALA A 136 7.63 12.64 18.18
CA ALA A 136 8.98 12.06 18.23
C ALA A 136 9.61 11.92 16.83
N GLY A 137 10.59 12.79 16.53
CA GLY A 137 11.50 12.60 15.38
C GLY A 137 11.13 13.33 14.09
N HIS A 138 10.23 14.32 14.13
CA HIS A 138 9.85 15.11 12.95
C HIS A 138 11.06 15.69 12.24
N ARG A 139 11.25 15.26 10.99
CA ARG A 139 12.18 15.84 10.03
C ARG A 139 11.36 16.60 8.98
N PRO A 140 10.75 17.77 9.31
CA PRO A 140 9.86 18.50 8.40
C PRO A 140 10.53 18.79 7.06
N TRP A 141 11.84 19.04 7.12
CA TRP A 141 12.69 19.19 5.95
C TRP A 141 12.72 17.96 5.03
N GLN A 142 12.77 16.74 5.58
CA GLN A 142 12.75 15.51 4.78
C GLN A 142 11.37 15.21 4.22
N CYS A 143 10.29 15.61 4.91
CA CYS A 143 8.94 15.59 4.34
C CYS A 143 8.82 16.51 3.13
N TRP A 144 9.31 17.76 3.25
CA TRP A 144 9.34 18.71 2.13
C TRP A 144 10.19 18.21 0.96
N ARG A 145 11.40 17.68 1.23
CA ARG A 145 12.25 17.09 0.19
C ARG A 145 11.62 15.87 -0.47
N GLY A 146 10.91 15.04 0.30
CA GLY A 146 10.14 13.90 -0.22
C GLY A 146 9.00 14.35 -1.14
N PHE A 147 8.26 15.38 -0.74
CA PHE A 147 7.21 16.01 -1.55
C PHE A 147 7.76 16.53 -2.88
N LEU A 148 8.79 17.38 -2.86
CA LEU A 148 9.40 17.92 -4.07
C LEU A 148 9.96 16.81 -4.98
N SER A 149 10.59 15.79 -4.40
CA SER A 149 11.07 14.63 -5.16
C SER A 149 9.93 13.84 -5.82
N SER A 150 8.75 13.80 -5.21
CA SER A 150 7.58 13.14 -5.81
C SER A 150 7.03 13.90 -7.02
N LEU A 151 7.11 15.24 -7.02
CA LEU A 151 6.60 16.09 -8.11
C LEU A 151 7.33 15.82 -9.43
N GLN A 152 8.63 15.51 -9.37
CA GLN A 152 9.41 15.13 -10.56
C GLN A 152 8.84 13.90 -11.29
N ARG A 153 8.07 13.06 -10.60
CA ARG A 153 7.45 11.84 -11.15
C ARG A 153 5.96 11.99 -11.41
N LEU A 154 5.39 13.18 -11.19
CA LEU A 154 3.97 13.46 -11.35
C LEU A 154 3.42 13.08 -12.74
N PRO A 155 4.09 13.40 -13.88
CA PRO A 155 3.58 13.03 -15.20
C PRO A 155 3.43 11.52 -15.38
N VAL A 156 4.44 10.75 -14.94
CA VAL A 156 4.44 9.29 -15.01
C VAL A 156 3.38 8.69 -14.06
N SER A 157 3.17 9.31 -12.90
CA SER A 157 2.13 8.93 -11.94
C SER A 157 0.73 9.10 -12.53
N ILE A 158 0.44 10.23 -13.18
CA ILE A 158 -0.85 10.51 -13.83
C ILE A 158 -1.11 9.53 -14.98
N LEU A 159 -0.13 9.31 -15.85
CA LEU A 159 -0.28 8.36 -16.97
C LEU A 159 -0.56 6.93 -16.49
N ALA A 160 0.19 6.48 -15.49
CA ALA A 160 0.00 5.16 -14.92
C ALA A 160 -1.36 4.99 -14.23
N ARG A 161 -1.84 6.05 -13.57
CA ARG A 161 -3.18 6.10 -12.99
C ARG A 161 -4.26 5.98 -14.06
N SER A 162 -4.14 6.73 -15.16
CA SER A 162 -5.08 6.64 -16.28
C SER A 162 -5.08 5.25 -16.93
N ARG A 163 -3.91 4.62 -17.10
CA ARG A 163 -3.81 3.24 -17.60
C ARG A 163 -4.49 2.24 -16.66
N TRP A 164 -4.27 2.37 -15.36
CA TRP A 164 -4.88 1.48 -14.37
C TRP A 164 -6.40 1.61 -14.31
N LYS A 165 -6.93 2.85 -14.32
CA LYS A 165 -8.38 3.10 -14.39
C LYS A 165 -9.02 2.46 -15.62
N LYS A 166 -8.39 2.61 -16.80
CA LYS A 166 -8.86 1.95 -18.03
C LYS A 166 -8.87 0.43 -17.90
N ARG A 167 -7.89 -0.14 -17.19
CA ARG A 167 -7.82 -1.58 -16.96
C ARG A 167 -8.92 -2.09 -16.03
N ILE A 168 -9.17 -1.40 -14.91
CA ILE A 168 -10.30 -1.70 -14.02
C ILE A 168 -11.61 -1.62 -14.79
N PHE A 169 -11.80 -0.55 -15.57
CA PHE A 169 -13.01 -0.37 -16.37
C PHE A 169 -13.25 -1.55 -17.32
N ARG A 170 -12.21 -1.98 -18.06
CA ARG A 170 -12.28 -3.18 -18.92
C ARG A 170 -12.55 -4.46 -18.14
N ALA A 171 -11.92 -4.66 -16.98
CA ALA A 171 -12.17 -5.84 -16.14
C ALA A 171 -13.59 -5.87 -15.52
N SER A 172 -14.22 -4.70 -15.40
CA SER A 172 -15.62 -4.60 -14.97
C SER A 172 -16.64 -4.86 -16.08
N GLU A 173 -16.24 -4.93 -17.36
CA GLU A 173 -17.15 -5.21 -18.47
C GLU A 173 -17.64 -6.67 -18.45
N PRO A 174 -18.96 -6.92 -18.66
CA PRO A 174 -19.57 -8.25 -18.49
C PRO A 174 -19.04 -9.36 -19.41
N SER A 175 -18.37 -9.02 -20.52
CA SER A 175 -17.94 -10.00 -21.54
C SER A 175 -16.73 -10.84 -21.10
N THR A 176 -15.87 -10.32 -20.22
CA THR A 176 -14.62 -11.00 -19.82
C THR A 176 -14.80 -11.98 -18.66
N ARG A 177 -15.92 -11.91 -17.92
CA ARG A 177 -16.15 -12.74 -16.73
C ARG A 177 -16.76 -14.11 -17.03
N LYS A 178 -17.22 -14.34 -18.27
CA LYS A 178 -17.92 -15.57 -18.68
C LYS A 178 -16.98 -16.74 -19.02
N GLU A 179 -15.72 -16.48 -19.33
CA GLU A 179 -14.77 -17.55 -19.68
C GLU A 179 -14.21 -18.27 -18.44
N ASP A 180 -13.96 -17.54 -17.34
CA ASP A 180 -13.36 -18.08 -16.12
C ASP A 180 -14.28 -19.01 -15.30
N LEU A 181 -15.61 -18.93 -15.46
CA LEU A 181 -16.57 -19.81 -14.76
C LEU A 181 -16.75 -21.17 -15.44
N SER A 182 -16.26 -21.33 -16.69
CA SER A 182 -16.34 -22.60 -17.41
C SER A 182 -15.20 -23.58 -17.05
N LEU A 183 -14.06 -23.04 -16.60
CA LEU A 183 -12.87 -23.82 -16.22
C LEU A 183 -12.83 -24.21 -14.73
N ALA A 184 -13.77 -23.72 -13.91
CA ALA A 184 -13.87 -24.07 -12.49
C ALA A 184 -14.85 -25.24 -12.23
N ASN A 185 -15.57 -25.70 -13.28
CA ASN A 185 -16.54 -26.79 -13.21
C ASN A 185 -16.17 -27.98 -14.13
N SER A 186 -14.89 -28.11 -14.51
CA SER A 186 -14.36 -29.25 -15.29
C SER A 186 -13.36 -30.08 -14.50
#